data_AF-A0A969H870-F1
#
_entry.id   AF-A0A969H870-F1
#
_cell.length_a   1.000
_cell.length_b   1.000
_cell.length_c   1.000
_cell.angle_alpha   90.00
_cell.angle_beta   90.00
_cell.angle_gamma   90.00
#
_symmetry.space_group_name_H-M   'P 1'
#
loop_
_entity.id
_entity.type
_entity.pdbx_description
1 polymer ?
#
loop_
_entity_poly.entity_id
_entity_poly.type
_entity_poly.pdbx_seq_one_letter_code
_entity_poly.pdbx_strand_id
1 'polypeptide(L)'
;MTLDAKNNKLYIAVTEITKGMADDEGDIKLEENKCGAVYVADLDADFDIKSVKPLVVGGPFDETNKDYPCSADAISGPDNVAVDSAGNVWISEDTGLHASNMLWVWDGQELKRFATVSQEAEVTGLYIAANDTVFMNVQHPGAMNMYPYNRGTIGTIAGFKASADFEPVSVPTGDENRQVRVAAGRYQVLGRVGEPIPQDPNGDHFGQVDAADGSHILTCNDPDGNMFLPSNESGTEGYLYSNFECVPGAVSKLYIRQYQDGSWQVLEGENVDFRSVNGTWTNCFASVTPWNTGLTSEEYPTDNAEDIEYWQTEAGQLMTDYVGKAANPYDYGWIVELIPQPVGTEVVKRYALGRFSHENSIVMPDQKTVYHGDDGTDRVLYKFVADVEGDLSAGTLYAAKVTQDGDTLNLTWIELGQGNDADIEAALRSFDQS
;
A
#
# COMPACT_ATOMS: atom_id res chain seq x y z
N MET A 1 4.25 -5.78 0.26
CA MET A 1 4.55 -7.13 -0.31
C MET A 1 3.63 -7.47 -1.49
N THR A 2 3.98 -8.46 -2.34
CA THR A 2 3.09 -8.97 -3.42
C THR A 2 3.30 -10.45 -3.75
N LEU A 3 2.25 -11.10 -4.24
CA LEU A 3 2.21 -12.53 -4.58
C LEU A 3 2.28 -12.74 -6.09
N ASP A 4 3.23 -13.57 -6.52
CA ASP A 4 3.21 -14.23 -7.83
C ASP A 4 2.71 -15.67 -7.64
N ALA A 5 1.39 -15.83 -7.75
CA ALA A 5 0.73 -17.12 -7.58
C ALA A 5 1.10 -18.13 -8.69
N LYS A 6 1.52 -17.65 -9.87
CA LYS A 6 1.87 -18.51 -11.00
C LYS A 6 3.21 -19.19 -10.78
N ASN A 7 4.15 -18.49 -10.17
CA ASN A 7 5.49 -18.98 -9.90
C ASN A 7 5.74 -19.36 -8.43
N ASN A 8 4.71 -19.31 -7.57
CA ASN A 8 4.76 -19.57 -6.14
C ASN A 8 5.85 -18.73 -5.45
N LYS A 9 5.81 -17.42 -5.66
CA LYS A 9 6.76 -16.47 -5.06
C LYS A 9 6.06 -15.35 -4.32
N LEU A 10 6.67 -14.92 -3.22
CA LEU A 10 6.31 -13.71 -2.51
C LEU A 10 7.47 -12.71 -2.63
N TYR A 11 7.16 -11.47 -2.99
CA TYR A 11 8.13 -10.38 -3.06
C TYR A 11 7.88 -9.39 -1.93
N ILE A 12 8.97 -8.97 -1.29
CA ILE A 12 8.96 -8.12 -0.10
C ILE A 12 9.88 -6.94 -0.38
N ALA A 13 9.35 -5.73 -0.42
CA ALA A 13 10.17 -4.55 -0.44
C ALA A 13 10.69 -4.26 0.97
N VAL A 14 11.93 -3.81 1.05
CA VAL A 14 12.58 -3.36 2.28
C VAL A 14 13.22 -2.01 1.94
N THR A 15 12.57 -0.94 2.37
CA THR A 15 12.92 0.46 2.03
C THR A 15 14.37 0.78 2.34
N GLU A 16 14.87 0.31 3.48
CA GLU A 16 16.28 0.44 3.87
C GLU A 16 16.75 -0.74 4.72
N ILE A 17 18.04 -1.06 4.63
CA ILE A 17 18.70 -2.05 5.49
C ILE A 17 19.62 -1.28 6.43
N THR A 18 19.08 -0.88 7.59
CA THR A 18 19.78 -0.05 8.59
C THR A 18 19.47 -0.55 10.00
N LYS A 19 20.04 0.11 11.02
CA LYS A 19 19.71 -0.07 12.45
C LYS A 19 19.78 -1.55 12.85
N GLY A 20 18.74 -2.14 13.47
CA GLY A 20 18.78 -3.51 13.99
C GLY A 20 19.00 -4.61 12.94
N MET A 21 18.89 -4.31 11.64
CA MET A 21 19.25 -5.25 10.57
C MET A 21 20.73 -5.19 10.16
N ALA A 22 21.41 -4.08 10.45
CA ALA A 22 22.76 -3.79 9.98
C ALA A 22 23.75 -3.49 11.13
N ASP A 23 23.34 -3.70 12.38
CA ASP A 23 24.21 -3.57 13.54
C ASP A 23 25.00 -4.88 13.81
N ASP A 24 25.79 -4.87 14.88
CA ASP A 24 26.61 -6.02 15.29
C ASP A 24 25.90 -6.94 16.30
N GLU A 25 24.61 -6.73 16.57
CA GLU A 25 23.80 -7.44 17.58
C GLU A 25 22.83 -8.45 16.92
N GLY A 26 22.19 -9.31 17.72
CA GLY A 26 21.18 -10.25 17.22
C GLY A 26 21.64 -11.31 16.21
N ASP A 27 20.65 -11.88 15.50
CA ASP A 27 20.79 -12.96 14.52
C ASP A 27 20.82 -12.45 13.05
N ILE A 28 20.64 -11.13 12.83
CA ILE A 28 20.67 -10.44 11.53
C ILE A 28 21.73 -9.33 11.58
N LYS A 29 22.69 -9.37 10.65
CA LYS A 29 23.87 -8.50 10.52
C LYS A 29 24.20 -8.34 9.05
N LEU A 30 23.28 -7.73 8.31
CA LEU A 30 23.46 -7.43 6.89
C LEU A 30 24.39 -6.24 6.71
N GLU A 31 24.97 -6.09 5.52
CA GLU A 31 25.66 -4.85 5.17
C GLU A 31 24.65 -3.69 5.10
N GLU A 32 25.00 -2.54 5.69
CA GLU A 32 24.12 -1.35 5.65
C GLU A 32 23.85 -0.94 4.20
N ASN A 33 22.57 -0.79 3.87
CA ASN A 33 22.14 -0.29 2.57
C ASN A 33 20.98 0.70 2.70
N LYS A 34 21.28 1.99 2.56
CA LYS A 34 20.32 3.10 2.61
C LYS A 34 19.41 3.18 1.39
N CYS A 35 19.74 2.46 0.32
CA CYS A 35 18.93 2.43 -0.90
C CYS A 35 17.94 1.26 -0.91
N GLY A 36 17.96 0.39 0.12
CA GLY A 36 17.02 -0.71 0.26
C GLY A 36 17.22 -1.85 -0.74
N ALA A 37 16.28 -2.80 -0.70
CA ALA A 37 16.25 -3.94 -1.60
C ALA A 37 14.86 -4.55 -1.69
N VAL A 38 14.58 -5.25 -2.80
CA VAL A 38 13.46 -6.19 -2.89
C VAL A 38 13.98 -7.59 -2.63
N TYR A 39 13.33 -8.30 -1.71
CA TYR A 39 13.58 -9.70 -1.38
C TYR A 39 12.54 -10.60 -2.05
N VAL A 40 12.91 -11.86 -2.27
CA VAL A 40 12.03 -12.91 -2.79
C VAL A 40 12.02 -14.12 -1.88
N ALA A 41 10.84 -14.68 -1.67
CA ALA A 41 10.60 -15.95 -1.01
C ALA A 41 10.00 -16.95 -2.01
N ASP A 42 10.45 -18.21 -1.96
CA ASP A 42 9.73 -19.32 -2.58
C ASP A 42 8.67 -19.83 -1.60
N LEU A 43 7.45 -20.02 -2.08
CA LEU A 43 6.33 -20.58 -1.32
C LEU A 43 6.30 -22.10 -1.51
N ASP A 44 6.16 -22.84 -0.39
CA ASP A 44 5.92 -24.28 -0.46
C ASP A 44 4.46 -24.62 -0.77
N ALA A 45 4.11 -25.91 -0.75
CA ALA A 45 2.76 -26.38 -1.11
C ALA A 45 1.68 -25.91 -0.14
N ASP A 46 2.05 -25.51 1.08
CA ASP A 46 1.16 -24.96 2.10
C ASP A 46 1.26 -23.42 2.16
N PHE A 47 1.84 -22.80 1.11
CA PHE A 47 2.12 -21.38 1.02
C PHE A 47 3.01 -20.85 2.14
N ASP A 48 3.82 -21.69 2.77
CA ASP A 48 4.76 -21.26 3.80
C ASP A 48 6.07 -20.76 3.16
N ILE A 49 6.68 -19.74 3.78
CA ILE A 49 8.02 -19.26 3.43
C ILE A 49 9.04 -19.78 4.45
N LYS A 50 10.17 -20.30 3.95
CA LYS A 50 11.27 -20.81 4.79
C LYS A 50 12.49 -19.90 4.81
N SER A 51 12.63 -19.07 3.78
CA SER A 51 13.73 -18.13 3.66
C SER A 51 13.39 -17.03 2.66
N VAL A 52 13.98 -15.87 2.85
CA VAL A 52 13.98 -14.78 1.87
C VAL A 52 15.42 -14.44 1.46
N LYS A 53 15.61 -14.01 0.22
CA LYS A 53 16.92 -13.61 -0.32
C LYS A 53 16.77 -12.35 -1.16
N PRO A 54 17.81 -11.50 -1.26
CA PRO A 54 17.75 -10.32 -2.10
C PRO A 54 17.54 -10.70 -3.57
N LEU A 55 16.71 -9.93 -4.26
CA LEU A 55 16.42 -10.05 -5.68
C LEU A 55 16.97 -8.84 -6.45
N VAL A 56 16.55 -7.64 -6.05
CA VAL A 56 17.00 -6.36 -6.61
C VAL A 56 17.54 -5.54 -5.45
N VAL A 57 18.81 -5.13 -5.54
CA VAL A 57 19.48 -4.37 -4.48
C VAL A 57 19.68 -2.94 -4.96
N GLY A 58 19.28 -1.96 -4.14
CA GLY A 58 19.44 -0.55 -4.46
C GLY A 58 20.89 -0.07 -4.33
N GLY A 59 21.16 1.11 -4.90
CA GLY A 59 22.47 1.78 -4.84
C GLY A 59 23.34 1.59 -6.09
N PRO A 60 24.65 1.91 -6.03
CA PRO A 60 25.41 2.33 -4.85
C PRO A 60 24.97 3.69 -4.29
N PHE A 61 25.33 3.94 -3.02
CA PHE A 61 25.10 5.21 -2.33
C PHE A 61 26.34 6.11 -2.40
N ASP A 62 26.15 7.38 -2.77
CA ASP A 62 27.16 8.44 -2.81
C ASP A 62 26.56 9.75 -2.27
N GLU A 63 26.88 10.08 -1.03
CA GLU A 63 26.42 11.31 -0.35
C GLU A 63 26.84 12.63 -1.05
N THR A 64 27.79 12.57 -1.99
CA THR A 64 28.24 13.74 -2.74
C THR A 64 27.31 14.10 -3.89
N ASN A 65 26.55 13.12 -4.40
CA ASN A 65 25.47 13.38 -5.36
C ASN A 65 24.22 13.86 -4.59
N LYS A 66 23.86 15.14 -4.77
CA LYS A 66 22.77 15.75 -3.98
C LYS A 66 21.39 15.49 -4.54
N ASP A 67 21.28 15.26 -5.83
CA ASP A 67 20.00 14.99 -6.48
C ASP A 67 19.69 13.49 -6.45
N TYR A 68 20.72 12.64 -6.52
CA TYR A 68 20.57 11.19 -6.51
C TYR A 68 21.67 10.54 -5.64
N PRO A 69 21.61 10.68 -4.29
CA PRO A 69 22.50 9.96 -3.40
C PRO A 69 22.53 8.45 -3.66
N CYS A 70 21.37 7.83 -3.92
CA CYS A 70 21.34 6.50 -4.52
C CYS A 70 21.48 6.62 -6.03
N SER A 71 22.24 5.71 -6.64
CA SER A 71 22.45 5.70 -8.09
C SER A 71 21.13 5.77 -8.84
N ALA A 72 20.98 6.79 -9.69
CA ALA A 72 19.76 6.98 -10.48
C ALA A 72 19.45 5.78 -11.40
N ASP A 73 20.42 4.93 -11.73
CA ASP A 73 20.25 3.72 -12.55
C ASP A 73 19.93 2.44 -11.76
N ALA A 74 19.58 2.57 -10.47
CA ALA A 74 19.12 1.48 -9.61
C ALA A 74 17.94 1.95 -8.75
N ILE A 75 17.29 1.02 -8.04
CA ILE A 75 16.22 1.37 -7.09
C ILE A 75 16.78 2.13 -5.86
N SER A 76 15.93 2.94 -5.25
CA SER A 76 16.13 3.55 -3.94
C SER A 76 14.82 3.60 -3.17
N GLY A 77 14.83 3.19 -1.89
CA GLY A 77 13.64 3.18 -1.06
C GLY A 77 12.48 2.41 -1.70
N PRO A 78 12.68 1.13 -2.10
CA PRO A 78 11.58 0.37 -2.67
C PRO A 78 10.46 0.24 -1.64
N ASP A 79 9.25 0.59 -2.06
CA ASP A 79 8.08 0.61 -1.20
C ASP A 79 7.05 -0.41 -1.72
N ASN A 80 6.21 -0.03 -2.67
CA ASN A 80 5.22 -0.95 -3.20
C ASN A 80 5.86 -1.89 -4.24
N VAL A 81 5.37 -3.13 -4.27
CA VAL A 81 5.75 -4.12 -5.28
C VAL A 81 4.51 -4.73 -5.91
N ALA A 82 4.56 -5.01 -7.20
CA ALA A 82 3.52 -5.75 -7.93
C ALA A 82 4.14 -6.71 -8.95
N VAL A 83 3.36 -7.67 -9.44
CA VAL A 83 3.80 -8.64 -10.46
C VAL A 83 2.81 -8.65 -11.61
N ASP A 84 3.32 -8.64 -12.85
CA ASP A 84 2.50 -8.74 -14.05
C ASP A 84 2.29 -10.20 -14.52
N SER A 85 1.46 -10.40 -15.54
CA SER A 85 1.14 -11.74 -16.05
C SER A 85 2.34 -12.51 -16.66
N ALA A 86 3.42 -11.79 -17.00
CA ALA A 86 4.66 -12.38 -17.47
C ALA A 86 5.59 -12.80 -16.32
N GLY A 87 5.33 -12.34 -15.09
CA GLY A 87 6.16 -12.58 -13.92
C GLY A 87 7.27 -11.52 -13.73
N ASN A 88 7.16 -10.37 -14.40
CA ASN A 88 8.08 -9.26 -14.12
C ASN A 88 7.67 -8.59 -12.80
N VAL A 89 8.66 -8.15 -12.04
CA VAL A 89 8.45 -7.48 -10.75
C VAL A 89 8.49 -5.98 -10.95
N TRP A 90 7.38 -5.32 -10.66
CA TRP A 90 7.25 -3.87 -10.67
C TRP A 90 7.54 -3.33 -9.27
N ILE A 91 8.35 -2.29 -9.18
CA ILE A 91 8.89 -1.76 -7.91
C ILE A 91 8.71 -0.24 -7.92
N SER A 92 7.92 0.27 -7.00
CA SER A 92 7.79 1.71 -6.78
C SER A 92 8.78 2.19 -5.73
N GLU A 93 9.08 3.49 -5.76
CA GLU A 93 9.96 4.14 -4.80
C GLU A 93 9.20 5.14 -3.95
N ASP A 94 9.51 5.12 -2.66
CA ASP A 94 9.38 6.23 -1.74
C ASP A 94 10.73 6.55 -1.11
N THR A 95 11.36 7.63 -1.57
CA THR A 95 12.67 8.01 -1.07
C THR A 95 12.95 9.51 -1.18
N GLY A 96 13.67 10.03 -0.20
CA GLY A 96 14.35 11.32 -0.27
C GLY A 96 15.72 11.26 -0.97
N LEU A 97 16.16 10.09 -1.44
CA LEU A 97 17.48 9.86 -2.02
C LEU A 97 17.48 9.85 -3.55
N HIS A 98 16.34 10.07 -4.19
CA HIS A 98 16.19 10.40 -5.60
C HIS A 98 15.39 11.70 -5.74
N ALA A 99 15.83 12.64 -6.58
CA ALA A 99 15.13 13.90 -6.81
C ALA A 99 13.74 13.73 -7.43
N SER A 100 13.47 12.57 -8.02
CA SER A 100 12.16 12.15 -8.50
C SER A 100 12.06 10.64 -8.31
N ASN A 101 11.06 10.20 -7.56
CA ASN A 101 10.77 8.78 -7.38
C ASN A 101 10.41 8.12 -8.72
N MET A 102 10.71 6.84 -8.82
CA MET A 102 10.64 6.09 -10.06
C MET A 102 9.79 4.82 -9.91
N LEU A 103 9.24 4.37 -11.04
CA LEU A 103 8.63 3.04 -11.15
C LEU A 103 9.53 2.18 -12.02
N TRP A 104 9.98 1.07 -11.47
CA TRP A 104 10.91 0.13 -12.10
C TRP A 104 10.23 -1.17 -12.48
N VAL A 105 10.80 -1.87 -13.45
CA VAL A 105 10.42 -3.24 -13.85
C VAL A 105 11.67 -4.11 -13.90
N TRP A 106 11.67 -5.19 -13.15
CA TRP A 106 12.66 -6.25 -13.19
C TRP A 106 12.11 -7.45 -13.96
N ASP A 107 12.68 -7.74 -15.13
CA ASP A 107 12.22 -8.83 -16.02
C ASP A 107 12.93 -10.18 -15.77
N GLY A 108 13.71 -10.26 -14.69
CA GLY A 108 14.57 -11.42 -14.39
C GLY A 108 15.98 -11.32 -14.98
N GLN A 109 16.26 -10.31 -15.82
CA GLN A 109 17.58 -10.07 -16.41
C GLN A 109 18.05 -8.63 -16.21
N GLU A 110 17.17 -7.67 -16.45
CA GLU A 110 17.49 -6.23 -16.42
C GLU A 110 16.45 -5.46 -15.61
N LEU A 111 16.93 -4.42 -14.92
CA LEU A 111 16.09 -3.42 -14.25
C LEU A 111 15.86 -2.25 -15.20
N LYS A 112 14.60 -1.94 -15.48
CA LYS A 112 14.19 -0.92 -16.46
C LYS A 112 13.31 0.13 -15.81
N ARG A 113 13.65 1.41 -15.99
CA ARG A 113 12.85 2.55 -15.52
C ARG A 113 11.61 2.71 -16.40
N PHE A 114 10.43 2.42 -15.87
CA PHE A 114 9.17 2.59 -16.60
C PHE A 114 8.61 4.00 -16.44
N ALA A 115 8.60 4.55 -15.23
CA ALA A 115 8.08 5.90 -14.98
C ALA A 115 8.96 6.72 -14.04
N THR A 116 8.79 8.03 -14.10
CA THR A 116 9.24 8.98 -13.07
C THR A 116 8.09 9.90 -12.70
N VAL A 117 7.94 10.20 -11.41
CA VAL A 117 6.92 11.14 -10.93
C VAL A 117 7.49 12.53 -10.67
N SER A 118 6.61 13.47 -10.38
CA SER A 118 6.98 14.85 -10.10
C SER A 118 7.74 15.00 -8.78
N GLN A 119 8.50 16.08 -8.61
CA GLN A 119 9.28 16.39 -7.41
C GLN A 119 8.48 16.29 -6.12
N GLU A 120 9.15 15.84 -5.06
CA GLU A 120 8.61 15.58 -3.72
C GLU A 120 7.59 14.45 -3.67
N ALA A 121 7.02 14.05 -4.81
CA ALA A 121 6.07 12.95 -4.88
C ALA A 121 6.77 11.61 -4.85
N GLU A 122 6.00 10.61 -4.47
CA GLU A 122 6.35 9.20 -4.56
C GLU A 122 5.36 8.44 -5.45
N VAL A 123 5.74 7.21 -5.80
CA VAL A 123 4.89 6.29 -6.57
C VAL A 123 4.24 5.32 -5.60
N THR A 124 2.94 5.46 -5.38
CA THR A 124 2.18 4.60 -4.47
C THR A 124 1.02 3.91 -5.18
N GLY A 125 0.29 3.06 -4.46
CA GLY A 125 -0.88 2.37 -5.00
C GLY A 125 -0.57 1.51 -6.22
N LEU A 126 0.65 0.98 -6.34
CA LEU A 126 1.03 0.14 -7.47
C LEU A 126 0.20 -1.15 -7.47
N TYR A 127 -0.76 -1.25 -8.39
CA TYR A 127 -1.61 -2.43 -8.55
C TYR A 127 -1.66 -2.85 -10.01
N ILE A 128 -1.38 -4.13 -10.29
CA ILE A 128 -1.48 -4.72 -11.62
C ILE A 128 -2.68 -5.67 -11.63
N ALA A 129 -3.72 -5.29 -12.36
CA ALA A 129 -4.90 -6.12 -12.51
C ALA A 129 -4.61 -7.37 -13.34
N ALA A 130 -5.43 -8.41 -13.20
CA ALA A 130 -5.28 -9.68 -13.92
C ALA A 130 -5.27 -9.55 -15.46
N ASN A 131 -5.77 -8.43 -16.00
CA ASN A 131 -5.70 -8.12 -17.43
C ASN A 131 -4.50 -7.23 -17.81
N ASP A 132 -3.48 -7.15 -16.95
CA ASP A 132 -2.27 -6.32 -17.04
C ASP A 132 -2.53 -4.80 -17.12
N THR A 133 -3.67 -4.34 -16.60
CA THR A 133 -3.85 -2.90 -16.38
C THR A 133 -3.03 -2.45 -15.18
N VAL A 134 -2.19 -1.43 -15.36
CA VAL A 134 -1.41 -0.81 -14.28
C VAL A 134 -2.20 0.35 -13.69
N PHE A 135 -2.41 0.32 -12.37
CA PHE A 135 -2.83 1.45 -11.56
C PHE A 135 -1.66 1.89 -10.70
N MET A 136 -1.50 3.21 -10.56
CA MET A 136 -0.51 3.83 -9.69
C MET A 136 -0.99 5.24 -9.37
N ASN A 137 -0.54 5.74 -8.23
CA ASN A 137 -0.82 7.08 -7.77
C ASN A 137 0.45 7.94 -7.81
N VAL A 138 0.23 9.23 -7.63
CA VAL A 138 1.27 10.19 -7.30
C VAL A 138 0.89 10.75 -5.94
N GLN A 139 1.59 10.32 -4.89
CA GLN A 139 1.34 10.74 -3.51
C GLN A 139 2.00 12.10 -3.25
N HIS A 140 1.35 12.95 -2.45
CA HIS A 140 1.83 14.22 -1.88
C HIS A 140 2.76 15.11 -2.74
N PRO A 141 2.55 15.29 -4.05
CA PRO A 141 3.49 16.01 -4.88
C PRO A 141 3.63 17.47 -4.45
N GLY A 142 4.84 18.00 -4.58
CA GLY A 142 5.14 19.40 -4.28
C GLY A 142 4.21 20.37 -5.01
N ALA A 143 3.71 21.38 -4.29
CA ALA A 143 2.73 22.34 -4.80
C ALA A 143 3.24 23.17 -6.01
N MET A 144 4.56 23.19 -6.21
CA MET A 144 5.21 23.88 -7.32
C MET A 144 5.33 23.03 -8.58
N ASN A 145 4.80 21.82 -8.65
CA ASN A 145 4.82 21.01 -9.86
C ASN A 145 3.86 21.53 -10.94
N MET A 146 3.94 20.96 -12.16
CA MET A 146 3.02 21.33 -13.24
C MET A 146 1.65 20.72 -13.00
N TYR A 147 0.58 21.43 -13.36
CA TYR A 147 -0.75 20.82 -13.39
C TYR A 147 -0.78 19.63 -14.37
N PRO A 148 -1.38 18.48 -14.02
CA PRO A 148 -2.17 18.20 -12.81
C PRO A 148 -1.37 17.73 -11.59
N TYR A 149 -0.06 17.52 -11.71
CA TYR A 149 0.83 16.87 -10.74
C TYR A 149 1.28 17.75 -9.58
N ASN A 150 0.54 18.80 -9.26
CA ASN A 150 0.78 19.67 -8.11
C ASN A 150 -0.17 19.37 -6.93
N ARG A 151 -0.88 18.24 -7.01
CA ARG A 151 -1.69 17.60 -5.98
C ARG A 151 -1.74 16.10 -6.23
N GLY A 152 -2.07 15.33 -5.20
CA GLY A 152 -2.20 13.88 -5.28
C GLY A 152 -3.13 13.46 -6.40
N THR A 153 -2.75 12.41 -7.13
CA THR A 153 -3.56 11.86 -8.23
C THR A 153 -3.69 10.36 -8.13
N ILE A 154 -4.90 9.86 -8.38
CA ILE A 154 -5.20 8.44 -8.61
C ILE A 154 -5.14 8.20 -10.11
N GLY A 155 -4.37 7.21 -10.56
CA GLY A 155 -4.08 7.06 -11.99
C GLY A 155 -4.02 5.63 -12.51
N THR A 156 -3.97 5.55 -13.84
CA THR A 156 -3.74 4.31 -14.59
C THR A 156 -2.86 4.57 -15.81
N ILE A 157 -2.12 3.55 -16.26
CA ILE A 157 -1.38 3.61 -17.52
C ILE A 157 -2.28 3.17 -18.67
N ALA A 158 -3.00 4.14 -19.26
CA ALA A 158 -3.90 3.89 -20.38
C ALA A 158 -3.14 3.50 -21.66
N GLY A 159 -3.68 2.54 -22.41
CA GLY A 159 -3.11 2.10 -23.69
C GLY A 159 -1.82 1.27 -23.58
N PHE A 160 -1.51 0.74 -22.39
CA PHE A 160 -0.37 -0.14 -22.15
C PHE A 160 -0.81 -1.38 -21.37
N LYS A 161 -0.06 -2.47 -21.51
CA LYS A 161 -0.21 -3.71 -20.73
C LYS A 161 1.10 -3.95 -20.01
N ALA A 162 1.03 -4.18 -18.70
CA ALA A 162 2.20 -4.36 -17.83
C ALA A 162 3.22 -5.36 -18.41
N SER A 163 2.76 -6.47 -18.99
CA SER A 163 3.62 -7.51 -19.56
C SER A 163 4.27 -7.15 -20.91
N ALA A 164 4.03 -5.96 -21.47
CA ALA A 164 4.51 -5.57 -22.79
C ALA A 164 5.91 -4.92 -22.73
N ASP A 165 6.71 -5.14 -23.77
CA ASP A 165 8.02 -4.51 -23.90
C ASP A 165 7.92 -2.98 -24.02
N PHE A 166 8.93 -2.28 -23.51
CA PHE A 166 9.05 -0.83 -23.57
C PHE A 166 10.52 -0.39 -23.56
N GLU A 167 10.76 0.86 -23.99
CA GLU A 167 12.06 1.51 -23.89
C GLU A 167 12.12 2.35 -22.61
N PRO A 168 13.11 2.16 -21.71
CA PRO A 168 13.15 2.86 -20.43
C PRO A 168 13.15 4.39 -20.56
N VAL A 169 12.47 5.08 -19.65
CA VAL A 169 12.57 6.54 -19.56
C VAL A 169 13.94 6.96 -19.00
N SER A 170 14.48 8.07 -19.51
CA SER A 170 15.73 8.65 -19.00
C SER A 170 15.55 9.25 -17.61
N VAL A 171 16.66 9.47 -16.89
CA VAL A 171 16.66 10.29 -15.66
C VAL A 171 16.10 11.67 -16.00
N PRO A 172 15.09 12.17 -15.27
CA PRO A 172 14.43 13.43 -15.58
C PRO A 172 15.35 14.62 -15.25
N THR A 173 15.25 15.67 -16.05
CA THR A 173 16.03 16.90 -15.87
C THR A 173 15.18 18.16 -16.04
N GLY A 174 15.48 19.21 -15.27
CA GLY A 174 14.79 20.49 -15.36
C GLY A 174 13.28 20.35 -15.16
N ASP A 175 12.49 20.81 -16.14
CA ASP A 175 11.03 20.76 -16.10
C ASP A 175 10.46 19.34 -16.17
N GLU A 176 11.25 18.35 -16.62
CA GLU A 176 10.82 16.95 -16.62
C GLU A 176 10.57 16.43 -15.21
N ASN A 177 11.27 16.97 -14.20
CA ASN A 177 11.08 16.62 -12.79
C ASN A 177 9.74 17.13 -12.23
N ARG A 178 8.97 17.93 -12.97
CA ARG A 178 7.72 18.53 -12.47
C ARG A 178 6.46 17.87 -13.03
N GLN A 179 6.61 16.69 -13.62
CA GLN A 179 5.54 15.95 -14.29
C GLN A 179 5.76 14.44 -14.25
N VAL A 180 4.68 13.68 -14.42
CA VAL A 180 4.77 12.23 -14.64
C VAL A 180 5.22 11.93 -16.06
N ARG A 181 6.22 11.05 -16.19
CA ARG A 181 6.72 10.51 -17.47
C ARG A 181 6.60 9.00 -17.43
N VAL A 182 6.15 8.39 -18.53
CA VAL A 182 6.01 6.94 -18.66
C VAL A 182 6.66 6.47 -19.96
N ALA A 183 7.24 5.28 -19.94
CA ALA A 183 7.95 4.68 -21.07
C ALA A 183 7.01 4.30 -22.21
N ALA A 184 5.79 3.87 -21.87
CA ALA A 184 4.77 3.46 -22.82
C ALA A 184 3.37 3.77 -22.29
N GLY A 185 2.40 3.88 -23.22
CA GLY A 185 1.04 4.31 -22.91
C GLY A 185 0.96 5.77 -22.48
N ARG A 186 0.01 6.07 -21.59
CA ARG A 186 -0.20 7.41 -21.03
C ARG A 186 -0.66 7.29 -19.58
N TYR A 187 0.00 8.00 -18.67
CA TYR A 187 -0.54 8.22 -17.34
C TYR A 187 -1.86 9.02 -17.44
N GLN A 188 -2.96 8.37 -17.11
CA GLN A 188 -4.28 8.95 -17.11
C GLN A 188 -4.75 9.13 -15.67
N VAL A 189 -4.99 10.39 -15.30
CA VAL A 189 -5.61 10.75 -14.01
C VAL A 189 -7.07 10.33 -14.01
N LEU A 190 -7.45 9.50 -13.04
CA LEU A 190 -8.81 9.06 -12.76
C LEU A 190 -9.44 9.91 -11.65
N GLY A 191 -8.65 10.30 -10.65
CA GLY A 191 -9.04 11.21 -9.58
C GLY A 191 -7.90 12.14 -9.22
N ARG A 192 -8.22 13.36 -8.79
CA ARG A 192 -7.24 14.34 -8.33
C ARG A 192 -7.73 15.01 -7.07
N VAL A 193 -6.88 15.08 -6.07
CA VAL A 193 -7.23 15.60 -4.75
C VAL A 193 -7.85 17.00 -4.82
N GLY A 194 -8.98 17.14 -4.12
CA GLY A 194 -9.78 18.36 -4.05
C GLY A 194 -10.57 18.68 -5.33
N GLU A 195 -10.63 17.78 -6.30
CA GLU A 195 -11.59 17.86 -7.41
C GLU A 195 -12.87 17.08 -7.08
N PRO A 196 -14.04 17.49 -7.62
CA PRO A 196 -15.30 16.80 -7.36
C PRO A 196 -15.25 15.34 -7.82
N ILE A 197 -15.77 14.44 -7.01
CA ILE A 197 -15.94 13.04 -7.38
C ILE A 197 -17.14 12.95 -8.35
N PRO A 198 -16.98 12.32 -9.53
CA PRO A 198 -18.07 12.21 -10.49
C PRO A 198 -19.29 11.49 -9.91
N GLN A 199 -20.47 12.09 -10.02
CA GLN A 199 -21.76 11.55 -9.55
C GLN A 199 -21.79 11.18 -8.06
N ASP A 200 -20.90 11.75 -7.24
CA ASP A 200 -20.94 11.53 -5.81
C ASP A 200 -22.27 12.00 -5.21
N PRO A 201 -22.92 11.18 -4.34
CA PRO A 201 -24.25 11.47 -3.82
C PRO A 201 -24.29 12.71 -2.90
N ASN A 202 -23.17 13.10 -2.30
CA ASN A 202 -23.05 14.21 -1.36
C ASN A 202 -22.37 15.44 -1.99
N GLY A 203 -21.77 15.29 -3.17
CA GLY A 203 -20.97 16.33 -3.82
C GLY A 203 -19.54 16.41 -3.28
N ASP A 204 -19.02 15.31 -2.75
CA ASP A 204 -17.70 15.24 -2.15
C ASP A 204 -16.57 15.33 -3.18
N HIS A 205 -15.38 15.66 -2.68
CA HIS A 205 -14.15 15.77 -3.44
C HIS A 205 -13.18 14.65 -3.07
N PHE A 206 -12.26 14.34 -3.99
CA PHE A 206 -11.20 13.37 -3.70
C PHE A 206 -10.35 13.81 -2.51
N GLY A 207 -10.13 12.89 -1.56
CA GLY A 207 -9.38 13.13 -0.33
C GLY A 207 -10.16 13.93 0.74
N GLN A 208 -11.41 14.32 0.49
CA GLN A 208 -12.24 15.03 1.47
C GLN A 208 -12.61 14.11 2.63
N VAL A 209 -12.37 14.58 3.85
CA VAL A 209 -12.80 13.95 5.09
C VAL A 209 -13.61 14.96 5.89
N ASP A 210 -14.81 14.56 6.29
CA ASP A 210 -15.75 15.41 7.03
C ASP A 210 -16.12 14.80 8.39
N ALA A 211 -16.47 15.68 9.32
CA ALA A 211 -16.98 15.34 10.63
C ALA A 211 -18.38 14.72 10.55
N ALA A 212 -18.81 14.06 11.63
CA ALA A 212 -20.15 13.48 11.72
C ALA A 212 -21.29 14.52 11.59
N ASP A 213 -21.02 15.80 11.83
CA ASP A 213 -21.97 16.90 11.64
C ASP A 213 -21.97 17.50 10.23
N GLY A 214 -21.12 16.96 9.34
CA GLY A 214 -20.95 17.42 7.94
C GLY A 214 -20.00 18.61 7.78
N SER A 215 -19.32 19.05 8.84
CA SER A 215 -18.26 20.05 8.70
C SER A 215 -16.97 19.44 8.15
N HIS A 216 -16.23 20.21 7.36
CA HIS A 216 -14.98 19.76 6.76
C HIS A 216 -13.86 19.61 7.80
N ILE A 217 -13.18 18.47 7.80
CA ILE A 217 -11.99 18.22 8.63
C ILE A 217 -10.73 18.54 7.82
N LEU A 218 -10.50 17.79 6.74
CA LEU A 218 -9.29 17.89 5.93
C LEU A 218 -9.52 17.46 4.48
N THR A 219 -8.59 17.86 3.61
CA THR A 219 -8.45 17.32 2.25
C THR A 219 -7.10 16.63 2.16
N CYS A 220 -7.09 15.30 2.24
CA CYS A 220 -5.89 14.47 2.20
C CYS A 220 -5.24 14.53 0.82
N ASN A 221 -3.94 14.85 0.77
CA ASN A 221 -3.20 14.97 -0.49
C ASN A 221 -2.44 13.70 -0.86
N ASP A 222 -2.71 12.61 -0.13
CA ASP A 222 -1.77 11.51 0.01
C ASP A 222 -2.45 10.19 -0.43
N PRO A 223 -2.84 10.06 -1.72
CA PRO A 223 -3.49 8.84 -2.21
C PRO A 223 -2.51 7.67 -2.28
N ASP A 224 -2.90 6.52 -1.73
CA ASP A 224 -2.02 5.35 -1.56
C ASP A 224 -2.61 4.06 -2.15
N GLY A 225 -2.63 2.94 -1.42
CA GLY A 225 -3.02 1.61 -1.87
C GLY A 225 -4.22 1.58 -2.81
N ASN A 226 -4.02 1.02 -4.01
CA ASN A 226 -5.09 0.78 -4.98
C ASN A 226 -5.59 -0.66 -4.91
N MET A 227 -6.90 -0.83 -5.03
CA MET A 227 -7.58 -2.13 -5.11
C MET A 227 -8.56 -2.09 -6.27
N PHE A 228 -8.28 -2.82 -7.35
CA PHE A 228 -9.23 -2.94 -8.46
C PHE A 228 -10.02 -4.26 -8.36
N LEU A 229 -11.33 -4.12 -8.13
CA LEU A 229 -12.27 -5.21 -7.99
C LEU A 229 -13.09 -5.32 -9.28
N PRO A 230 -12.73 -6.21 -10.21
CA PRO A 230 -13.43 -6.34 -11.49
C PRO A 230 -14.89 -6.76 -11.29
N SER A 231 -15.77 -6.18 -12.10
CA SER A 231 -17.20 -6.52 -12.20
C SER A 231 -17.52 -7.34 -13.46
N ASN A 232 -16.53 -7.57 -14.32
CA ASN A 232 -16.62 -8.43 -15.49
C ASN A 232 -15.36 -9.29 -15.67
N GLU A 233 -15.49 -10.41 -16.39
CA GLU A 233 -14.40 -11.37 -16.58
C GLU A 233 -13.20 -10.79 -17.34
N SER A 234 -13.42 -9.79 -18.20
CA SER A 234 -12.33 -9.14 -18.95
C SER A 234 -11.51 -8.15 -18.12
N GLY A 235 -11.94 -7.84 -16.89
CA GLY A 235 -11.33 -6.82 -16.04
C GLY A 235 -11.35 -5.42 -16.64
N THR A 236 -12.26 -5.15 -17.58
CA THR A 236 -12.38 -3.84 -18.26
C THR A 236 -13.42 -2.94 -17.59
N GLU A 237 -13.95 -3.37 -16.46
CA GLU A 237 -14.96 -2.66 -15.70
C GLU A 237 -14.96 -3.13 -14.26
N GLY A 238 -15.06 -2.24 -13.29
CA GLY A 238 -15.03 -2.61 -11.88
C GLY A 238 -14.94 -1.41 -10.95
N TYR A 239 -14.75 -1.71 -9.67
CA TYR A 239 -14.55 -0.71 -8.63
C TYR A 239 -13.06 -0.56 -8.35
N LEU A 240 -12.53 0.65 -8.48
CA LEU A 240 -11.20 1.02 -8.01
C LEU A 240 -11.35 1.71 -6.65
N TYR A 241 -10.84 1.08 -5.60
CA TYR A 241 -10.65 1.73 -4.31
C TYR A 241 -9.24 2.28 -4.23
N SER A 242 -9.10 3.48 -3.67
CA SER A 242 -7.80 4.12 -3.46
C SER A 242 -7.75 4.68 -2.05
N ASN A 243 -6.78 4.23 -1.28
CA ASN A 243 -6.53 4.68 0.08
C ASN A 243 -6.00 6.12 0.10
N PHE A 244 -6.03 6.73 1.29
CA PHE A 244 -5.46 8.04 1.60
C PHE A 244 -4.81 8.00 2.98
N GLU A 245 -3.51 8.30 3.03
CA GLU A 245 -2.67 8.28 4.25
C GLU A 245 -2.83 9.54 5.10
N CYS A 246 -4.03 9.73 5.64
CA CYS A 246 -4.30 10.82 6.58
C CYS A 246 -4.92 10.31 7.88
N VAL A 247 -5.07 11.22 8.84
CA VAL A 247 -5.80 10.98 10.08
C VAL A 247 -6.91 12.03 10.20
N PRO A 248 -8.20 11.66 10.15
CA PRO A 248 -8.74 10.32 9.90
C PRO A 248 -8.33 9.76 8.54
N GLY A 249 -8.15 8.43 8.49
CA GLY A 249 -7.89 7.72 7.24
C GLY A 249 -9.10 7.77 6.31
N ALA A 250 -8.87 7.63 5.02
CA ALA A 250 -9.93 7.66 4.03
C ALA A 250 -9.66 6.71 2.86
N VAL A 251 -10.74 6.33 2.18
CA VAL A 251 -10.70 5.54 0.95
C VAL A 251 -11.73 6.11 -0.01
N SER A 252 -11.34 6.38 -1.25
CA SER A 252 -12.29 6.67 -2.33
C SER A 252 -12.62 5.38 -3.08
N LYS A 253 -13.83 5.29 -3.62
CA LYS A 253 -14.30 4.20 -4.49
C LYS A 253 -14.78 4.80 -5.80
N LEU A 254 -14.27 4.28 -6.91
CA LEU A 254 -14.64 4.70 -8.26
C LEU A 254 -15.18 3.53 -9.05
N TYR A 255 -16.35 3.66 -9.66
CA TYR A 255 -16.79 2.74 -10.69
C TYR A 255 -16.21 3.18 -12.03
N ILE A 256 -15.34 2.35 -12.59
CA ILE A 256 -14.56 2.67 -13.79
C ILE A 256 -14.79 1.66 -14.91
N ARG A 257 -14.72 2.14 -16.15
CA ARG A 257 -14.82 1.30 -17.37
C ARG A 257 -13.77 1.68 -18.40
N GLN A 258 -13.14 0.68 -18.99
CA GLN A 258 -12.20 0.83 -20.11
C GLN A 258 -12.92 0.86 -21.46
N TYR A 259 -12.50 1.77 -22.32
CA TYR A 259 -12.94 1.88 -23.71
C TYR A 259 -12.02 1.13 -24.67
N GLN A 260 -12.48 0.96 -25.92
CA GLN A 260 -11.74 0.25 -26.96
C GLN A 260 -10.40 0.91 -27.33
N ASP A 261 -10.25 2.21 -27.09
CA ASP A 261 -9.00 2.95 -27.30
C ASP A 261 -8.01 2.79 -26.13
N GLY A 262 -8.36 2.01 -25.10
CA GLY A 262 -7.55 1.75 -23.92
C GLY A 262 -7.67 2.82 -22.83
N SER A 263 -8.43 3.91 -23.07
CA SER A 263 -8.72 4.91 -22.05
C SER A 263 -9.73 4.38 -21.04
N TRP A 264 -9.67 4.90 -19.81
CA TRP A 264 -10.63 4.59 -18.76
C TRP A 264 -11.58 5.76 -18.54
N GLN A 265 -12.78 5.49 -18.04
CA GLN A 265 -13.71 6.53 -17.59
C GLN A 265 -14.18 6.21 -16.19
N VAL A 266 -14.20 7.23 -15.35
CA VAL A 266 -14.93 7.23 -14.08
C VAL A 266 -16.39 7.54 -14.36
N LEU A 267 -17.26 6.57 -14.05
CA LEU A 267 -18.70 6.66 -14.28
C LEU A 267 -19.40 7.30 -13.08
N GLU A 268 -19.00 6.89 -11.88
CA GLU A 268 -19.46 7.37 -10.58
C GLU A 268 -18.39 7.09 -9.52
N GLY A 269 -18.49 7.74 -8.37
CA GLY A 269 -17.63 7.47 -7.23
C GLY A 269 -18.20 8.02 -5.93
N GLU A 270 -17.56 7.63 -4.83
CA GLU A 270 -17.88 8.06 -3.47
C GLU A 270 -16.66 7.96 -2.55
N ASN A 271 -16.66 8.71 -1.44
CA ASN A 271 -15.78 8.40 -0.31
C ASN A 271 -16.44 7.32 0.57
N VAL A 272 -15.65 6.33 1.00
CA VAL A 272 -16.15 5.24 1.86
C VAL A 272 -16.40 5.77 3.28
N ASP A 273 -17.58 5.47 3.83
CA ASP A 273 -17.93 5.83 5.21
C ASP A 273 -17.50 4.74 6.19
N PHE A 274 -16.51 5.05 7.04
CA PHE A 274 -15.96 4.13 8.04
C PHE A 274 -16.58 4.29 9.43
N ARG A 275 -17.57 5.16 9.62
CA ARG A 275 -18.15 5.42 10.96
C ARG A 275 -18.78 4.19 11.59
N SER A 276 -19.26 3.23 10.79
CA SER A 276 -19.78 1.94 11.27
C SER A 276 -18.74 1.09 12.01
N VAL A 277 -17.45 1.36 11.79
CA VAL A 277 -16.32 0.69 12.44
C VAL A 277 -15.47 1.67 13.26
N ASN A 278 -16.04 2.80 13.69
CA ASN A 278 -15.35 3.88 14.43
C ASN A 278 -14.21 4.55 13.66
N GLY A 279 -14.29 4.58 12.33
CA GLY A 279 -13.28 5.21 11.49
C GLY A 279 -12.07 4.34 11.24
N THR A 280 -11.14 4.90 10.47
CA THR A 280 -9.88 4.30 10.06
C THR A 280 -8.76 5.31 10.22
N TRP A 281 -7.52 4.87 10.12
CA TRP A 281 -6.32 5.64 10.46
C TRP A 281 -5.23 5.35 9.43
N THR A 282 -4.68 6.39 8.80
CA THR A 282 -3.53 6.30 7.87
C THR A 282 -3.63 5.07 6.98
N ASN A 283 -4.59 5.09 6.06
CA ASN A 283 -4.79 3.97 5.14
C ASN A 283 -3.61 3.95 4.16
N CYS A 284 -2.67 3.02 4.36
CA CYS A 284 -1.43 2.87 3.61
C CYS A 284 -1.65 2.04 2.34
N PHE A 285 -0.85 0.99 2.12
CA PHE A 285 -0.98 0.13 0.96
C PHE A 285 -2.16 -0.83 1.11
N ALA A 286 -2.42 -1.62 0.05
CA ALA A 286 -3.66 -2.40 -0.03
C ALA A 286 -3.48 -3.71 -0.79
N SER A 287 -4.51 -4.55 -0.72
CA SER A 287 -4.58 -5.78 -1.52
C SER A 287 -6.01 -6.18 -1.85
N VAL A 288 -6.15 -7.15 -2.75
CA VAL A 288 -7.44 -7.73 -3.12
C VAL A 288 -7.45 -9.19 -2.72
N THR A 289 -8.52 -9.62 -2.03
CA THR A 289 -8.71 -11.01 -1.62
C THR A 289 -9.06 -11.90 -2.81
N PRO A 290 -8.85 -13.23 -2.73
CA PRO A 290 -9.31 -14.17 -3.76
C PRO A 290 -10.84 -14.17 -3.99
N TRP A 291 -11.62 -13.67 -3.03
CA TRP A 291 -13.08 -13.52 -3.12
C TRP A 291 -13.53 -12.11 -3.53
N ASN A 292 -12.63 -11.31 -4.13
CA ASN A 292 -12.92 -10.02 -4.75
C ASN A 292 -13.44 -8.95 -3.77
N THR A 293 -12.80 -8.86 -2.60
CA THR A 293 -12.95 -7.75 -1.65
C THR A 293 -11.60 -7.02 -1.50
N GLY A 294 -11.64 -5.75 -1.09
CA GLY A 294 -10.42 -4.98 -0.83
C GLY A 294 -9.97 -5.16 0.62
N LEU A 295 -8.67 -5.14 0.87
CA LEU A 295 -8.09 -5.00 2.21
C LEU A 295 -7.30 -3.70 2.25
N THR A 296 -7.76 -2.76 3.07
CA THR A 296 -7.02 -1.53 3.38
C THR A 296 -6.30 -1.69 4.71
N SER A 297 -5.12 -1.09 4.81
CA SER A 297 -4.17 -1.31 5.90
C SER A 297 -4.00 -0.04 6.72
N GLU A 298 -4.28 -0.10 8.02
CA GLU A 298 -4.03 1.04 8.92
C GLU A 298 -2.60 1.00 9.44
N GLU A 299 -1.85 2.07 9.20
CA GLU A 299 -0.43 2.20 9.55
C GLU A 299 -0.20 3.18 10.71
N TYR A 300 0.91 3.04 11.44
CA TYR A 300 1.34 3.90 12.54
C TYR A 300 0.26 4.15 13.60
N PRO A 301 -0.37 3.09 14.15
CA PRO A 301 -1.32 3.25 15.23
C PRO A 301 -0.63 3.81 16.48
N THR A 302 -1.43 4.36 17.40
CA THR A 302 -0.93 4.94 18.64
C THR A 302 -0.27 3.92 19.57
N ASP A 303 1.05 3.72 19.44
CA ASP A 303 1.78 2.62 20.09
C ASP A 303 3.02 3.05 20.86
N ASN A 304 3.58 4.23 20.56
CA ASN A 304 4.74 4.78 21.25
C ASN A 304 4.43 6.14 21.93
N ALA A 305 5.41 6.70 22.64
CA ALA A 305 5.22 7.94 23.41
C ALA A 305 4.90 9.16 22.53
N GLU A 306 5.48 9.23 21.34
CA GLU A 306 5.24 10.30 20.36
C GLU A 306 3.84 10.17 19.77
N ASP A 307 3.41 8.96 19.39
CA ASP A 307 2.06 8.75 18.88
C ASP A 307 1.00 9.08 19.94
N ILE A 308 1.26 8.75 21.22
CA ILE A 308 0.38 9.10 22.34
C ILE A 308 0.27 10.62 22.50
N GLU A 309 1.37 11.35 22.33
CA GLU A 309 1.36 12.82 22.36
C GLU A 309 0.53 13.37 21.19
N TYR A 310 0.73 12.85 19.98
CA TYR A 310 -0.07 13.23 18.80
C TYR A 310 -1.57 12.95 19.02
N TRP A 311 -1.91 11.77 19.55
CA TRP A 311 -3.28 11.42 19.92
C TRP A 311 -3.90 12.42 20.91
N GLN A 312 -3.18 12.77 21.96
CA GLN A 312 -3.68 13.66 23.01
C GLN A 312 -3.82 15.11 22.57
N THR A 313 -3.01 15.55 21.61
CA THR A 313 -2.92 16.96 21.21
C THR A 313 -3.70 17.29 19.95
N GLU A 314 -3.91 16.32 19.06
CA GLU A 314 -4.52 16.57 17.75
C GLU A 314 -5.43 15.42 17.31
N ALA A 315 -4.88 14.23 17.06
CA ALA A 315 -5.59 13.16 16.35
C ALA A 315 -6.83 12.65 17.08
N GLY A 316 -6.81 12.56 18.41
CA GLY A 316 -7.96 12.12 19.19
C GLY A 316 -9.18 13.03 19.02
N GLN A 317 -8.96 14.34 18.83
CA GLN A 317 -10.04 15.28 18.54
C GLN A 317 -10.54 15.13 17.10
N LEU A 318 -9.64 15.01 16.12
CA LEU A 318 -10.00 14.79 14.72
C LEU A 318 -10.84 13.51 14.55
N MET A 319 -10.44 12.42 15.20
CA MET A 319 -11.20 11.17 15.20
C MET A 319 -12.54 11.32 15.92
N THR A 320 -12.58 12.03 17.05
CA THR A 320 -13.84 12.31 17.77
C THR A 320 -14.82 13.10 16.91
N ASP A 321 -14.34 14.08 16.15
CA ASP A 321 -15.16 14.88 15.23
C ASP A 321 -15.65 14.02 14.05
N TYR A 322 -14.78 13.18 13.49
CA TYR A 322 -15.14 12.23 12.42
C TYR A 322 -16.23 11.26 12.84
N VAL A 323 -16.06 10.57 13.98
CA VAL A 323 -17.00 9.54 14.45
C VAL A 323 -18.22 10.11 15.17
N GLY A 324 -18.19 11.36 15.61
CA GLY A 324 -19.28 12.02 16.33
C GLY A 324 -19.48 11.56 17.79
N LYS A 325 -18.49 10.85 18.34
CA LYS A 325 -18.44 10.37 19.74
C LYS A 325 -16.98 10.31 20.18
N ALA A 326 -16.73 10.16 21.49
CA ALA A 326 -15.37 10.03 21.99
C ALA A 326 -14.65 8.87 21.29
N ALA A 327 -13.53 9.18 20.62
CA ALA A 327 -12.74 8.18 19.90
C ALA A 327 -11.82 7.40 20.87
N ASN A 328 -11.53 6.15 20.52
CA ASN A 328 -10.64 5.26 21.27
C ASN A 328 -9.38 4.97 20.43
N PRO A 329 -8.15 5.22 20.92
CA PRO A 329 -6.92 4.96 20.14
C PRO A 329 -6.70 3.48 19.80
N TYR A 330 -7.32 2.56 20.53
CA TYR A 330 -7.25 1.12 20.25
C TYR A 330 -8.17 0.69 19.10
N ASP A 331 -9.00 1.59 18.58
CA ASP A 331 -9.83 1.31 17.42
C ASP A 331 -9.01 1.22 16.13
N TYR A 332 -7.72 1.60 16.13
CA TYR A 332 -6.87 1.70 14.94
C TYR A 332 -5.66 0.77 14.96
N GLY A 333 -5.05 0.54 13.80
CA GLY A 333 -3.91 -0.37 13.57
C GLY A 333 -4.35 -1.74 13.08
N TRP A 334 -5.45 -1.81 12.33
CA TRP A 334 -6.07 -3.05 11.88
C TRP A 334 -6.21 -3.09 10.36
N ILE A 335 -6.33 -4.30 9.83
CA ILE A 335 -6.83 -4.48 8.46
C ILE A 335 -8.34 -4.28 8.45
N VAL A 336 -8.81 -3.50 7.47
CA VAL A 336 -10.24 -3.29 7.21
C VAL A 336 -10.60 -3.87 5.85
N GLU A 337 -11.56 -4.78 5.83
CA GLU A 337 -12.08 -5.36 4.60
C GLU A 337 -13.18 -4.48 4.01
N LEU A 338 -13.06 -4.18 2.72
CA LEU A 338 -13.96 -3.37 1.91
C LEU A 338 -14.75 -4.29 0.97
N ILE A 339 -16.04 -4.45 1.26
CA ILE A 339 -16.94 -5.33 0.53
C ILE A 339 -17.85 -4.45 -0.37
N PRO A 340 -17.69 -4.50 -1.71
CA PRO A 340 -18.48 -3.68 -2.60
C PRO A 340 -19.96 -4.05 -2.54
N GLN A 341 -20.81 -3.06 -2.30
CA GLN A 341 -22.27 -3.20 -2.35
C GLN A 341 -22.83 -2.44 -3.56
N PRO A 342 -24.06 -2.75 -4.03
CA PRO A 342 -24.72 -1.98 -5.09
C PRO A 342 -24.84 -0.48 -4.78
N VAL A 343 -24.90 -0.13 -3.49
CA VAL A 343 -24.83 1.23 -2.96
C VAL A 343 -23.87 1.21 -1.77
N GLY A 344 -22.86 2.06 -1.79
CA GLY A 344 -21.87 2.12 -0.71
C GLY A 344 -20.91 0.93 -0.67
N THR A 345 -20.23 0.81 0.47
CA THR A 345 -19.27 -0.25 0.77
C THR A 345 -19.53 -0.74 2.18
N GLU A 346 -19.67 -2.05 2.35
CA GLU A 346 -19.66 -2.64 3.69
C GLU A 346 -18.20 -2.74 4.16
N VAL A 347 -17.95 -2.28 5.38
CA VAL A 347 -16.59 -2.22 5.96
C VAL A 347 -16.54 -3.06 7.23
N VAL A 348 -15.49 -3.88 7.36
CA VAL A 348 -15.33 -4.82 8.48
C VAL A 348 -13.89 -4.80 8.98
N LYS A 349 -13.66 -4.52 10.27
CA LYS A 349 -12.32 -4.67 10.87
C LYS A 349 -12.02 -6.13 11.15
N ARG A 350 -10.87 -6.61 10.67
CA ARG A 350 -10.38 -7.97 10.85
C ARG A 350 -9.39 -8.03 12.01
N TYR A 351 -9.93 -7.90 13.22
CA TYR A 351 -9.14 -7.85 14.45
C TYR A 351 -8.26 -9.10 14.67
N ALA A 352 -8.70 -10.27 14.22
CA ALA A 352 -7.94 -11.52 14.34
C ALA A 352 -6.60 -11.50 13.59
N LEU A 353 -6.43 -10.60 12.60
CA LEU A 353 -5.18 -10.41 11.86
C LEU A 353 -4.09 -9.67 12.67
N GLY A 354 -4.43 -9.14 13.86
CA GLY A 354 -3.49 -8.48 14.76
C GLY A 354 -3.46 -6.95 14.61
N ARG A 355 -2.97 -6.28 15.67
CA ARG A 355 -2.83 -4.82 15.75
C ARG A 355 -1.37 -4.40 15.71
N PHE A 356 -0.97 -3.72 14.65
CA PHE A 356 0.38 -3.18 14.43
C PHE A 356 0.35 -2.21 13.23
N SER A 357 1.51 -1.74 12.76
CA SER A 357 1.61 -0.78 11.67
C SER A 357 1.49 -1.51 10.33
N HIS A 358 0.28 -1.78 9.84
CA HIS A 358 0.12 -2.62 8.64
C HIS A 358 0.50 -1.84 7.38
N GLU A 359 1.59 -2.26 6.73
CA GLU A 359 1.94 -1.84 5.37
C GLU A 359 0.94 -2.44 4.38
N ASN A 360 0.94 -3.78 4.28
CA ASN A 360 -0.13 -4.51 3.61
C ASN A 360 -0.31 -5.93 4.11
N SER A 361 -1.43 -6.53 3.71
CA SER A 361 -1.80 -7.91 3.98
C SER A 361 -2.11 -8.67 2.70
N ILE A 362 -1.38 -9.74 2.40
CA ILE A 362 -1.63 -10.54 1.20
C ILE A 362 -2.24 -11.89 1.59
N VAL A 363 -3.45 -12.15 1.13
CA VAL A 363 -4.14 -13.44 1.29
C VAL A 363 -3.64 -14.42 0.22
N MET A 364 -3.18 -15.59 0.67
CA MET A 364 -2.70 -16.66 -0.21
C MET A 364 -3.86 -17.38 -0.93
N PRO A 365 -3.59 -18.11 -2.02
CA PRO A 365 -4.61 -18.81 -2.80
C PRO A 365 -5.38 -19.91 -2.03
N ASP A 366 -4.85 -20.39 -0.91
CA ASP A 366 -5.58 -21.27 0.01
C ASP A 366 -6.71 -20.55 0.76
N GLN A 367 -6.86 -19.24 0.59
CA GLN A 367 -7.85 -18.39 1.25
C GLN A 367 -7.79 -18.45 2.78
N LYS A 368 -6.64 -18.83 3.34
CA LYS A 368 -6.43 -19.02 4.77
C LYS A 368 -5.17 -18.34 5.27
N THR A 369 -4.08 -18.51 4.55
CA THR A 369 -2.77 -17.98 4.94
C THR A 369 -2.69 -16.52 4.52
N VAL A 370 -2.30 -15.64 5.45
CA VAL A 370 -2.12 -14.20 5.19
C VAL A 370 -0.74 -13.79 5.68
N TYR A 371 -0.01 -13.03 4.87
CA TYR A 371 1.27 -12.42 5.28
C TYR A 371 1.08 -10.91 5.49
N HIS A 372 1.67 -10.38 6.56
CA HIS A 372 1.60 -8.97 6.92
C HIS A 372 2.98 -8.35 7.07
N GLY A 373 3.17 -7.15 6.51
CA GLY A 373 4.30 -6.29 6.83
C GLY A 373 3.92 -5.37 7.98
N ASP A 374 4.79 -5.26 8.98
CA ASP A 374 4.71 -4.26 10.06
C ASP A 374 5.74 -3.18 9.75
N ASP A 375 5.31 -2.00 9.35
CA ASP A 375 6.21 -0.96 8.87
C ASP A 375 6.91 -0.21 10.01
N GLY A 376 8.19 0.05 9.77
CA GLY A 376 9.06 0.81 10.65
C GLY A 376 10.31 0.05 11.10
N THR A 377 11.04 0.70 12.00
CA THR A 377 12.29 0.17 12.54
C THR A 377 12.06 -0.92 13.58
N ASP A 378 12.86 -1.99 13.50
CA ASP A 378 12.86 -3.12 14.45
C ASP A 378 11.48 -3.82 14.56
N ARG A 379 10.78 -3.89 13.43
CA ARG A 379 9.45 -4.51 13.28
C ARG A 379 9.53 -5.96 12.80
N VAL A 380 8.37 -6.59 12.61
CA VAL A 380 8.23 -8.03 12.46
C VAL A 380 7.43 -8.39 11.20
N LEU A 381 7.87 -9.41 10.47
CA LEU A 381 7.04 -10.06 9.45
C LEU A 381 6.07 -11.04 10.13
N TYR A 382 4.77 -10.86 9.93
CA TYR A 382 3.75 -11.73 10.52
C TYR A 382 3.12 -12.66 9.48
N LYS A 383 2.61 -13.79 9.98
CA LYS A 383 1.76 -14.71 9.24
C LYS A 383 0.51 -15.01 10.06
N PHE A 384 -0.66 -14.95 9.45
CA PHE A 384 -1.91 -15.42 10.01
C PHE A 384 -2.41 -16.65 9.25
N VAL A 385 -3.03 -17.59 9.95
CA VAL A 385 -3.70 -18.75 9.34
C VAL A 385 -5.13 -18.81 9.86
N ALA A 386 -6.09 -18.58 8.97
CA ALA A 386 -7.51 -18.63 9.29
C ALA A 386 -7.95 -20.04 9.74
N ASP A 387 -8.97 -20.12 10.59
CA ASP A 387 -9.59 -21.39 10.95
C ASP A 387 -10.39 -21.97 9.78
N VAL A 388 -11.07 -21.10 9.02
CA VAL A 388 -11.96 -21.45 7.91
C VAL A 388 -11.50 -20.77 6.62
N GLU A 389 -11.57 -21.49 5.50
CA GLU A 389 -11.27 -20.96 4.16
C GLU A 389 -12.21 -19.80 3.81
N GLY A 390 -11.64 -18.65 3.42
CA GLY A 390 -12.41 -17.48 3.01
C GLY A 390 -13.00 -16.66 4.15
N ASP A 391 -12.65 -16.96 5.41
CA ASP A 391 -13.13 -16.25 6.59
C ASP A 391 -11.96 -15.85 7.49
N LEU A 392 -11.60 -14.56 7.43
CA LEU A 392 -10.50 -13.98 8.19
C LEU A 392 -10.88 -13.60 9.62
N SER A 393 -12.10 -13.91 10.08
CA SER A 393 -12.59 -13.48 11.40
C SER A 393 -12.06 -14.31 12.58
N ALA A 394 -11.41 -15.44 12.32
CA ALA A 394 -10.82 -16.28 13.36
C ALA A 394 -9.62 -17.07 12.83
N GLY A 395 -8.58 -17.22 13.65
CA GLY A 395 -7.39 -17.96 13.28
C GLY A 395 -6.23 -17.74 14.24
N THR A 396 -5.03 -18.13 13.80
CA THR A 396 -3.80 -18.08 14.60
C THR A 396 -2.78 -17.15 13.98
N LEU A 397 -2.23 -16.24 14.79
CA LEU A 397 -1.19 -15.28 14.39
C LEU A 397 0.20 -15.79 14.79
N TYR A 398 1.16 -15.59 13.90
CA TYR A 398 2.56 -16.00 14.04
C TYR A 398 3.50 -14.83 13.73
N ALA A 399 4.63 -14.77 14.44
CA ALA A 399 5.76 -13.89 14.13
C ALA A 399 6.93 -14.66 13.53
N ALA A 400 7.61 -14.08 12.55
CA ALA A 400 8.84 -14.63 12.01
C ALA A 400 9.99 -14.50 13.03
N LYS A 401 10.69 -15.61 13.27
CA LYS A 401 12.02 -15.64 13.86
C LYS A 401 13.04 -15.90 12.76
N VAL A 402 14.01 -15.00 12.65
CA VAL A 402 14.97 -14.97 11.55
C VAL A 402 16.36 -15.38 12.01
N THR A 403 17.08 -16.14 11.17
CA THR A 403 18.53 -16.35 11.28
C THR A 403 19.19 -16.11 9.93
N GLN A 404 20.33 -15.43 9.92
CA GLN A 404 21.07 -15.13 8.70
C GLN A 404 22.03 -16.25 8.26
N ASP A 405 22.10 -16.51 6.95
CA ASP A 405 23.13 -17.28 6.25
C ASP A 405 23.58 -16.52 4.99
N GLY A 406 24.69 -15.80 5.09
CA GLY A 406 25.09 -14.83 4.06
C GLY A 406 24.05 -13.73 3.92
N ASP A 407 23.55 -13.48 2.71
CA ASP A 407 22.45 -12.54 2.46
C ASP A 407 21.06 -13.21 2.51
N THR A 408 21.01 -14.51 2.80
CA THR A 408 19.75 -15.24 2.95
C THR A 408 19.29 -15.15 4.40
N LEU A 409 18.02 -14.80 4.59
CA LEU A 409 17.36 -14.78 5.89
C LEU A 409 16.47 -16.02 5.99
N ASN A 410 16.79 -16.95 6.88
CA ASN A 410 16.00 -18.15 7.13
C ASN A 410 14.94 -17.88 8.20
N LEU A 411 13.72 -18.34 7.98
CA LEU A 411 12.56 -18.06 8.83
C LEU A 411 12.05 -19.32 9.53
N THR A 412 11.66 -19.14 10.78
CA THR A 412 10.78 -20.06 11.52
C THR A 412 9.65 -19.27 12.14
N TRP A 413 8.49 -19.89 12.39
CA TRP A 413 7.30 -19.20 12.88
C TRP A 413 7.06 -19.47 14.35
N ILE A 414 6.93 -18.39 15.14
CA ILE A 414 6.54 -18.44 16.54
C ILE A 414 5.06 -18.12 16.63
N GLU A 415 4.27 -19.03 17.19
CA GLU A 415 2.86 -18.77 17.49
C GLU A 415 2.73 -17.69 18.56
N LEU A 416 1.96 -16.64 18.27
CA LEU A 416 1.63 -15.57 19.21
C LEU A 416 0.33 -15.85 19.94
N GLY A 417 -0.65 -16.43 19.23
CA GLY A 417 -1.92 -16.88 19.81
C GLY A 417 -3.01 -17.06 18.76
N GLN A 418 -4.09 -17.71 19.19
CA GLN A 418 -5.33 -17.89 18.43
C GLN A 418 -6.41 -16.96 18.97
N GLY A 419 -7.22 -16.36 18.09
CA GLY A 419 -8.28 -15.42 18.45
C GLY A 419 -9.35 -15.29 17.38
N ASN A 420 -10.37 -14.49 17.67
CA ASN A 420 -11.43 -14.13 16.73
C ASN A 420 -11.84 -12.66 16.90
N ASP A 421 -12.44 -12.10 15.85
CA ASP A 421 -12.83 -10.69 15.76
C ASP A 421 -13.73 -10.28 16.94
N ALA A 422 -14.74 -11.09 17.26
CA ALA A 422 -15.75 -10.75 18.26
C ALA A 422 -15.17 -10.66 19.68
N ASP A 423 -14.31 -11.59 20.08
CA ASP A 423 -13.68 -11.58 21.41
C ASP A 423 -12.69 -10.41 21.55
N ILE A 424 -11.93 -10.11 20.49
CA ILE A 424 -10.99 -8.99 20.48
C ILE A 424 -11.76 -7.66 20.52
N GLU A 425 -12.79 -7.50 19.68
CA GLU A 425 -13.64 -6.32 19.69
C GLU A 425 -14.26 -6.11 21.08
N ALA A 426 -14.82 -7.15 21.69
CA ALA A 426 -15.40 -7.05 23.04
C ALA A 426 -14.38 -6.61 24.09
N ALA A 427 -13.13 -7.07 23.98
CA ALA A 427 -12.04 -6.60 24.83
C ALA A 427 -11.71 -5.12 24.58
N LEU A 428 -11.65 -4.67 23.32
CA LEU A 428 -11.43 -3.27 22.96
C LEU A 428 -12.53 -2.36 23.51
N ARG A 429 -13.80 -2.76 23.36
CA ARG A 429 -14.95 -1.98 23.88
C ARG A 429 -14.95 -1.81 25.39
N SER A 430 -14.21 -2.64 26.14
CA SER A 430 -14.03 -2.45 27.58
C SER A 430 -13.23 -1.20 27.94
N PHE A 431 -12.49 -0.63 26.98
CA PHE A 431 -11.72 0.61 27.12
C PHE A 431 -12.47 1.87 26.66
N ASP A 432 -13.66 1.75 26.06
CA ASP A 432 -14.45 2.93 25.62
C ASP A 432 -14.98 3.79 26.79
N GLN A 433 -14.90 3.30 28.03
CA GLN A 433 -15.41 3.95 29.24
C GLN A 433 -14.30 4.50 30.16
N SER A 434 -13.01 4.37 29.79
CA SER A 434 -11.87 4.73 30.63
C SER A 434 -11.29 6.11 30.37
#